data_AF-A0A3M3UNY7-F1
#
_entry.id   AF-A0A3M3UNY7-F1
#
_cell.length_a   1.000
_cell.length_b   1.000
_cell.length_c   1.000
_cell.angle_alpha   90.00
_cell.angle_beta   90.00
_cell.angle_gamma   90.00
#
_symmetry.space_group_name_H-M   'P 1'
#
loop_
_entity.id
_entity.type
_entity.pdbx_description
1 polymer ?
#
loop_
_entity_poly.entity_id
_entity_poly.type
_entity_poly.pdbx_seq_one_letter_code
_entity_poly.pdbx_strand_id
1 'polypeptide(L)'
;MPELLDRLKTEGHTPDALARQLSKLEIELVLTAHPTEVARRTLIQKYDAIAAQLAALDHRDLNSTERAQITSRLQRLIAEAWHTEEIRRIRPTPVDEAKWGFAVIEHSLWHAIPNYLRKADHALHAATGLNLPLEAAPIRFASWMGGDRDGNPNVTAIVTREVLLLARWMAADLYLRDVDNLAAELSMQQASDALRARVGDSAEPYRAELKRLRERLRATRNWANASLSETLPAPEAVLRDNRELLDPLLLCFQSLHECGMGVIADGPLLDCLRRAVTFGLFLVRLDVRQDSSRHCAAMTEITDYLGLGRYEEWDEQTRIDFLLRELNNRRPLLPGYFKPAADTAEVLATCRVVAAAPTASLGSYVISMAGSASDVLAVQLLLKEAGLQRPMRVVPLFETLADLDNAGPVIETLLGLPGYRSRLHGPQEVMIGYSDSAKDAGTTAAAWAQYRAQEKLVEICREQQVELLLFHGRGGTVGRGGGPAHAAILSQPPGSVAGRFRTTEQGEMIRFKFGLPDIAEQNLNLYLAAVLEATLLPPPPPQPSWRTMMDQMAADGVGAYRAVVRENPEFVEYFRQATPEQELGRLQLGSRPAKRR
;
A
#
# COMPACT_ATOMS: atom_id res chain seq x y z
N MET A 1 13.58 -18.48 1.83
CA MET A 1 13.76 -18.47 0.36
C MET A 1 14.59 -19.64 -0.18
N PRO A 2 15.82 -19.92 0.30
CA PRO A 2 16.67 -20.96 -0.32
C PRO A 2 16.01 -22.34 -0.39
N GLU A 3 15.46 -22.82 0.73
CA GLU A 3 14.75 -24.10 0.81
C GLU A 3 13.56 -24.19 -0.17
N LEU A 4 12.83 -23.08 -0.36
CA LEU A 4 11.72 -23.02 -1.30
C LEU A 4 12.22 -23.13 -2.75
N LEU A 5 13.30 -22.42 -3.11
CA LEU A 5 13.85 -22.48 -4.46
C LEU A 5 14.37 -23.89 -4.80
N ASP A 6 15.04 -24.55 -3.87
CA ASP A 6 15.51 -25.93 -4.06
C ASP A 6 14.35 -26.92 -4.21
N ARG A 7 13.29 -26.74 -3.42
CA ARG A 7 12.08 -27.55 -3.54
C ARG A 7 11.40 -27.32 -4.89
N LEU A 8 11.19 -26.07 -5.32
CA LEU A 8 10.59 -25.75 -6.62
C LEU A 8 11.40 -26.33 -7.80
N LYS A 9 12.74 -26.35 -7.70
CA LYS A 9 13.59 -27.04 -8.69
C LYS A 9 13.34 -28.55 -8.70
N THR A 10 13.22 -29.16 -7.53
CA THR A 10 12.93 -30.60 -7.39
C THR A 10 11.55 -30.95 -7.95
N GLU A 11 10.59 -30.02 -7.85
CA GLU A 11 9.24 -30.13 -8.43
C GLU A 11 9.20 -29.82 -9.93
N GLY A 12 10.35 -29.53 -10.57
CA GLY A 12 10.49 -29.45 -12.03
C GLY A 12 10.47 -28.03 -12.61
N HIS A 13 10.46 -26.98 -11.80
CA HIS A 13 10.55 -25.60 -12.30
C HIS A 13 11.97 -25.28 -12.78
N THR A 14 12.09 -24.76 -14.02
CA THR A 14 13.40 -24.43 -14.61
C THR A 14 14.02 -23.18 -13.97
N PRO A 15 15.37 -23.06 -13.95
CA PRO A 15 16.07 -21.87 -13.46
C PRO A 15 15.55 -20.56 -14.07
N ASP A 16 15.38 -20.52 -15.39
CA ASP A 16 14.85 -19.34 -16.09
C ASP A 16 13.40 -19.01 -15.69
N ALA A 17 12.56 -20.03 -15.48
CA ALA A 17 11.18 -19.80 -15.06
C ALA A 17 11.12 -19.20 -13.65
N LEU A 18 11.96 -19.70 -12.71
CA LEU A 18 12.05 -19.18 -11.36
C LEU A 18 12.54 -17.74 -11.32
N ALA A 19 13.63 -17.41 -12.04
CA ALA A 19 14.15 -16.06 -12.10
C ALA A 19 13.14 -15.07 -12.73
N ARG A 20 12.45 -15.48 -13.81
CA ARG A 20 11.38 -14.69 -14.41
C ARG A 20 10.18 -14.52 -13.47
N GLN A 21 9.80 -15.56 -12.74
CA GLN A 21 8.64 -15.47 -11.84
C GLN A 21 8.95 -14.56 -10.65
N LEU A 22 10.12 -14.74 -10.01
CA LEU A 22 10.54 -13.93 -8.86
C LEU A 22 10.66 -12.44 -9.22
N SER A 23 11.19 -12.12 -10.40
CA SER A 23 11.32 -10.74 -10.87
C SER A 23 10.00 -10.06 -11.25
N LYS A 24 8.96 -10.85 -11.55
CA LYS A 24 7.62 -10.37 -11.93
C LYS A 24 6.61 -10.35 -10.79
N LEU A 25 6.98 -10.79 -9.58
CA LEU A 25 6.06 -10.72 -8.44
C LEU A 25 5.64 -9.27 -8.19
N GLU A 26 4.39 -9.06 -7.81
CA GLU A 26 3.84 -7.76 -7.47
C GLU A 26 3.18 -7.84 -6.09
N ILE A 27 3.99 -7.68 -5.05
CA ILE A 27 3.53 -7.66 -3.66
C ILE A 27 3.41 -6.20 -3.23
N GLU A 28 2.23 -5.75 -2.85
CA GLU A 28 2.01 -4.37 -2.38
C GLU A 28 1.43 -4.37 -0.96
N LEU A 29 2.24 -3.88 -0.03
CA LEU A 29 1.91 -3.82 1.40
C LEU A 29 1.36 -2.43 1.73
N VAL A 30 0.08 -2.36 2.09
CA VAL A 30 -0.65 -1.10 2.29
C VAL A 30 -0.65 -0.72 3.76
N LEU A 31 0.17 0.26 4.14
CA LEU A 31 0.31 0.72 5.52
C LEU A 31 -0.93 1.51 5.97
N THR A 32 -1.42 1.22 7.17
CA THR A 32 -2.57 1.92 7.78
C THR A 32 -2.23 2.61 9.09
N ALA A 33 -3.05 3.59 9.45
CA ALA A 33 -2.95 4.25 10.74
C ALA A 33 -3.13 3.25 11.90
N HIS A 34 -2.34 3.43 12.95
CA HIS A 34 -2.46 2.65 14.17
C HIS A 34 -3.66 3.13 14.99
N PRO A 35 -4.64 2.26 15.29
CA PRO A 35 -5.93 2.68 15.85
C PRO A 35 -5.81 3.18 17.31
N THR A 36 -4.81 2.71 18.03
CA THR A 36 -4.60 2.97 19.47
C THR A 36 -3.20 3.49 19.81
N GLU A 37 -2.45 4.05 18.84
CA GLU A 37 -1.05 4.44 19.10
C GLU A 37 -0.99 5.67 20.00
N VAL A 38 -0.87 5.41 21.28
CA VAL A 38 -0.61 6.43 22.29
C VAL A 38 0.86 6.81 22.29
N ALA A 39 1.78 5.90 21.93
CA ALA A 39 3.20 6.15 22.06
C ALA A 39 3.67 7.26 21.12
N ARG A 40 4.49 8.15 21.68
CA ARG A 40 5.12 9.25 20.94
C ARG A 40 6.33 8.74 20.18
N ARG A 41 6.70 9.43 19.09
CA ARG A 41 7.96 9.18 18.34
C ARG A 41 9.18 9.07 19.27
N THR A 42 9.21 9.89 20.32
CA THR A 42 10.26 9.91 21.32
C THR A 42 10.43 8.58 22.05
N LEU A 43 9.34 7.84 22.33
CA LEU A 43 9.40 6.53 22.97
C LEU A 43 9.81 5.44 22.00
N ILE A 44 9.34 5.50 20.75
CA ILE A 44 9.76 4.55 19.69
C ILE A 44 11.29 4.57 19.55
N GLN A 45 11.88 5.76 19.44
CA GLN A 45 13.34 5.92 19.39
C GLN A 45 14.07 5.35 20.62
N LYS A 46 13.45 5.45 21.81
CA LYS A 46 14.01 4.84 23.04
C LYS A 46 13.94 3.33 22.98
N TYR A 47 12.84 2.75 22.50
CA TYR A 47 12.70 1.31 22.36
C TYR A 47 13.68 0.72 21.33
N ASP A 48 13.93 1.41 20.22
CA ASP A 48 14.93 0.99 19.23
C ASP A 48 16.34 1.05 19.84
N ALA A 49 16.64 2.12 20.60
CA ALA A 49 17.90 2.23 21.31
C ALA A 49 18.06 1.14 22.39
N ILE A 50 16.98 0.77 23.09
CA ILE A 50 16.96 -0.34 24.06
C ILE A 50 17.27 -1.66 23.33
N ALA A 51 16.59 -1.94 22.21
CA ALA A 51 16.85 -3.13 21.41
C ALA A 51 18.32 -3.21 20.96
N ALA A 52 18.90 -2.10 20.52
CA ALA A 52 20.32 -2.03 20.16
C ALA A 52 21.25 -2.32 21.35
N GLN A 53 20.94 -1.83 22.56
CA GLN A 53 21.72 -2.17 23.76
C GLN A 53 21.59 -3.64 24.16
N LEU A 54 20.39 -4.22 24.02
CA LEU A 54 20.17 -5.65 24.29
C LEU A 54 20.95 -6.52 23.31
N ALA A 55 20.93 -6.19 22.02
CA ALA A 55 21.73 -6.88 21.00
C ALA A 55 23.24 -6.76 21.29
N ALA A 56 23.71 -5.55 21.65
CA ALA A 56 25.10 -5.34 22.03
C ALA A 56 25.51 -6.19 23.25
N LEU A 57 24.61 -6.37 24.22
CA LEU A 57 24.88 -7.13 25.44
C LEU A 57 25.00 -8.65 25.23
N ASP A 58 24.44 -9.17 24.13
CA ASP A 58 24.46 -10.60 23.77
C ASP A 58 25.83 -11.07 23.24
N HIS A 59 26.73 -10.12 22.95
CA HIS A 59 28.12 -10.41 22.62
C HIS A 59 28.85 -11.09 23.78
N ARG A 60 29.49 -12.23 23.49
CA ARG A 60 30.19 -13.07 24.48
C ARG A 60 31.60 -12.58 24.81
N ASP A 61 32.15 -11.71 23.97
CA ASP A 61 33.51 -11.21 23.99
C ASP A 61 33.66 -9.83 24.64
N LEU A 62 32.57 -9.29 25.22
CA LEU A 62 32.59 -8.00 25.92
C LEU A 62 33.50 -8.03 27.16
N ASN A 63 34.36 -7.02 27.29
CA ASN A 63 35.08 -6.78 28.53
C ASN A 63 34.16 -6.17 29.61
N SER A 64 34.63 -6.15 30.87
CA SER A 64 33.84 -5.67 32.01
C SER A 64 33.45 -4.19 31.89
N THR A 65 34.30 -3.35 31.29
CA THR A 65 34.04 -1.93 31.07
C THR A 65 32.97 -1.70 30.01
N GLU A 66 33.05 -2.39 28.87
CA GLU A 66 32.05 -2.35 27.80
C GLU A 66 30.68 -2.80 28.30
N ARG A 67 30.64 -3.94 29.01
CA ARG A 67 29.41 -4.45 29.62
C ARG A 67 28.79 -3.45 30.60
N ALA A 68 29.61 -2.79 31.42
CA ALA A 68 29.15 -1.76 32.35
C ALA A 68 28.61 -0.52 31.60
N GLN A 69 29.25 -0.08 30.52
CA GLN A 69 28.80 1.05 29.70
C GLN A 69 27.45 0.75 29.02
N ILE A 70 27.29 -0.42 28.40
CA ILE A 70 26.04 -0.86 27.77
C ILE A 70 24.92 -0.92 28.82
N THR A 71 25.20 -1.55 29.98
CA THR A 71 24.23 -1.66 31.08
C THR A 71 23.83 -0.27 31.61
N SER A 72 24.78 0.64 31.79
CA SER A 72 24.51 2.01 32.25
C SER A 72 23.65 2.79 31.24
N ARG A 73 23.92 2.62 29.93
CA ARG A 73 23.10 3.24 28.89
C ARG A 73 21.69 2.64 28.84
N LEU A 74 21.56 1.33 28.97
CA LEU A 74 20.26 0.64 29.04
C LEU A 74 19.44 1.14 30.25
N GLN A 75 20.04 1.24 31.43
CA GLN A 75 19.41 1.80 32.62
C GLN A 75 18.91 3.23 32.38
N ARG A 76 19.73 4.07 31.72
CA ARG A 76 19.36 5.44 31.37
C ARG A 76 18.18 5.48 30.40
N LEU A 77 18.18 4.66 29.36
CA LEU A 77 17.08 4.60 28.39
C LEU A 77 15.77 4.14 29.03
N ILE A 78 15.82 3.16 29.93
CA ILE A 78 14.66 2.70 30.71
C ILE A 78 14.15 3.83 31.61
N ALA A 79 15.05 4.51 32.34
CA ALA A 79 14.68 5.63 33.19
C ALA A 79 14.09 6.80 32.38
N GLU A 80 14.68 7.13 31.23
CA GLU A 80 14.16 8.14 30.33
C GLU A 80 12.76 7.78 29.81
N ALA A 81 12.52 6.52 29.43
CA ALA A 81 11.20 6.06 29.02
C ALA A 81 10.19 6.17 30.17
N TRP A 82 10.56 5.69 31.36
CA TRP A 82 9.73 5.75 32.57
C TRP A 82 9.34 7.18 32.96
N HIS A 83 10.26 8.14 32.82
CA HIS A 83 10.03 9.55 33.13
C HIS A 83 9.49 10.38 31.96
N THR A 84 9.24 9.76 30.79
CA THR A 84 8.62 10.43 29.63
C THR A 84 7.13 10.12 29.60
N GLU A 85 6.28 11.15 29.56
CA GLU A 85 4.84 10.98 29.42
C GLU A 85 4.49 10.26 28.10
N GLU A 86 3.90 9.08 28.22
CA GLU A 86 3.58 8.23 27.07
C GLU A 86 2.30 8.65 26.36
N ILE A 87 1.32 9.17 27.10
CA ILE A 87 -0.04 9.40 26.62
C ILE A 87 -0.12 10.74 25.87
N ARG A 88 -0.71 10.71 24.67
CA ARG A 88 -1.04 11.92 23.92
C ARG A 88 -2.17 12.69 24.59
N ARG A 89 -1.99 14.00 24.74
CA ARG A 89 -3.02 14.94 25.24
C ARG A 89 -3.89 15.55 24.15
N ILE A 90 -3.51 15.35 22.88
CA ILE A 90 -4.23 15.85 21.70
C ILE A 90 -4.40 14.69 20.72
N ARG A 91 -5.60 14.56 20.15
CA ARG A 91 -5.92 13.57 19.12
C ARG A 91 -5.00 13.76 17.90
N PRO A 92 -4.37 12.69 17.36
CA PRO A 92 -3.56 12.80 16.15
C PRO A 92 -4.37 13.37 14.99
N THR A 93 -3.73 14.22 14.19
CA THR A 93 -4.26 14.59 12.88
C THR A 93 -3.94 13.47 11.87
N PRO A 94 -4.69 13.36 10.75
CA PRO A 94 -4.33 12.40 9.69
C PRO A 94 -2.92 12.62 9.11
N VAL A 95 -2.42 13.88 9.15
CA VAL A 95 -1.05 14.21 8.75
C VAL A 95 -0.02 13.62 9.72
N ASP A 96 -0.31 13.62 11.03
CA ASP A 96 0.56 12.98 12.03
C ASP A 96 0.61 11.46 11.82
N GLU A 97 -0.51 10.84 11.47
CA GLU A 97 -0.57 9.42 11.12
C GLU A 97 0.30 9.12 9.89
N ALA A 98 0.22 9.95 8.83
CA ALA A 98 1.06 9.80 7.65
C ALA A 98 2.56 9.95 7.97
N LYS A 99 2.94 10.95 8.77
CA LYS A 99 4.33 11.15 9.23
C LYS A 99 4.87 9.95 10.01
N TRP A 100 4.02 9.28 10.79
CA TRP A 100 4.40 8.05 11.48
C TRP A 100 4.68 6.91 10.50
N GLY A 101 3.83 6.73 9.49
CA GLY A 101 4.10 5.78 8.40
C GLY A 101 5.43 6.04 7.69
N PHE A 102 5.75 7.30 7.41
CA PHE A 102 7.04 7.68 6.81
C PHE A 102 8.23 7.40 7.71
N ALA A 103 8.08 7.53 9.03
CA ALA A 103 9.13 7.20 9.98
C ALA A 103 9.46 5.70 9.98
N VAL A 104 8.47 4.81 9.81
CA VAL A 104 8.71 3.37 9.63
C VAL A 104 9.53 3.10 8.37
N ILE A 105 9.27 3.86 7.30
CA ILE A 105 10.05 3.73 6.07
C ILE A 105 11.48 4.21 6.31
N GLU A 106 11.67 5.43 6.80
CA GLU A 106 12.98 6.04 7.07
C GLU A 106 13.86 5.16 7.97
N HIS A 107 13.32 4.68 9.10
CA HIS A 107 14.11 4.01 10.13
C HIS A 107 14.29 2.51 9.92
N SER A 108 13.43 1.87 9.13
CA SER A 108 13.43 0.41 8.98
C SER A 108 13.42 -0.02 7.52
N LEU A 109 12.34 0.26 6.78
CA LEU A 109 12.17 -0.29 5.43
C LEU A 109 13.22 0.25 4.42
N TRP A 110 13.73 1.46 4.62
CA TRP A 110 14.79 2.06 3.81
C TRP A 110 16.09 1.23 3.87
N HIS A 111 16.34 0.56 5.00
CA HIS A 111 17.48 -0.33 5.21
C HIS A 111 17.14 -1.78 4.87
N ALA A 112 15.98 -2.27 5.31
CA ALA A 112 15.57 -3.66 5.15
C ALA A 112 15.37 -4.07 3.69
N ILE A 113 14.80 -3.20 2.85
CA ILE A 113 14.53 -3.54 1.44
C ILE A 113 15.81 -3.89 0.66
N PRO A 114 16.85 -3.04 0.59
CA PRO A 114 18.06 -3.39 -0.14
C PRO A 114 18.78 -4.61 0.46
N ASN A 115 18.86 -4.70 1.79
CA ASN A 115 19.46 -5.86 2.47
C ASN A 115 18.74 -7.17 2.11
N TYR A 116 17.41 -7.16 2.16
CA TYR A 116 16.61 -8.33 1.84
C TYR A 116 16.70 -8.68 0.36
N LEU A 117 16.59 -7.72 -0.55
CA LEU A 117 16.71 -7.97 -1.98
C LEU A 117 18.08 -8.54 -2.35
N ARG A 118 19.16 -8.10 -1.68
CA ARG A 118 20.49 -8.69 -1.83
C ARG A 118 20.52 -10.16 -1.37
N LYS A 119 19.91 -10.49 -0.23
CA LYS A 119 19.78 -11.88 0.25
C LYS A 119 18.96 -12.73 -0.72
N ALA A 120 17.86 -12.19 -1.24
CA ALA A 120 17.01 -12.88 -2.22
C ALA A 120 17.74 -13.09 -3.56
N ASP A 121 18.52 -12.11 -4.01
CA ASP A 121 19.33 -12.18 -5.22
C ASP A 121 20.43 -13.26 -5.10
N HIS A 122 21.16 -13.28 -3.97
CA HIS A 122 22.14 -14.33 -3.71
C HIS A 122 21.50 -15.73 -3.66
N ALA A 123 20.32 -15.86 -3.03
CA ALA A 123 19.60 -17.13 -3.00
C ALA A 123 19.15 -17.56 -4.40
N LEU A 124 18.66 -16.62 -5.23
CA LEU A 124 18.30 -16.88 -6.62
C LEU A 124 19.52 -17.30 -7.43
N HIS A 125 20.63 -16.59 -7.31
CA HIS A 125 21.87 -16.88 -8.04
C HIS A 125 22.43 -18.25 -7.66
N ALA A 126 22.47 -18.58 -6.36
CA ALA A 126 22.92 -19.90 -5.90
C ALA A 126 22.04 -21.02 -6.46
N ALA A 127 20.73 -20.81 -6.55
CA ALA A 127 19.79 -21.81 -7.05
C ALA A 127 19.77 -21.92 -8.59
N THR A 128 19.96 -20.82 -9.32
CA THR A 128 19.64 -20.72 -10.76
C THR A 128 20.80 -20.26 -11.65
N GLY A 129 21.85 -19.67 -11.08
CA GLY A 129 22.91 -18.97 -11.82
C GLY A 129 22.49 -17.59 -12.35
N LEU A 130 21.25 -17.16 -12.13
CA LEU A 130 20.70 -15.89 -12.61
C LEU A 130 20.51 -14.91 -11.44
N ASN A 131 20.64 -13.61 -11.74
CA ASN A 131 20.41 -12.54 -10.78
C ASN A 131 19.07 -11.84 -11.04
N LEU A 132 18.54 -11.17 -10.02
CA LEU A 132 17.40 -10.28 -10.10
C LEU A 132 17.75 -9.05 -10.95
N PRO A 133 16.97 -8.74 -12.00
CA PRO A 133 17.15 -7.52 -12.78
C PRO A 133 17.18 -6.27 -11.88
N LEU A 134 17.97 -5.25 -12.22
CA LEU A 134 18.09 -4.02 -11.42
C LEU A 134 16.74 -3.32 -11.20
N GLU A 135 15.86 -3.40 -12.20
CA GLU A 135 14.52 -2.82 -12.19
C GLU A 135 13.47 -3.69 -11.47
N ALA A 136 13.85 -4.86 -10.95
CA ALA A 136 12.95 -5.70 -10.19
C ALA A 136 12.65 -5.08 -8.82
N ALA A 137 11.38 -4.82 -8.57
CA ALA A 137 10.83 -4.44 -7.25
C ALA A 137 9.63 -5.33 -6.93
N PRO A 138 9.88 -6.59 -6.52
CA PRO A 138 8.81 -7.53 -6.27
C PRO A 138 7.95 -7.18 -5.05
N ILE A 139 8.42 -6.25 -4.21
CA ILE A 139 7.68 -5.72 -3.05
C ILE A 139 7.64 -4.19 -3.17
N ARG A 140 6.45 -3.62 -3.01
CA ARG A 140 6.17 -2.18 -2.98
C ARG A 140 5.30 -1.83 -1.78
N PHE A 141 5.23 -0.54 -1.48
CA PHE A 141 4.45 -0.03 -0.35
C PHE A 141 3.43 1.01 -0.82
N ALA A 142 2.25 0.92 -0.24
CA ALA A 142 1.21 1.93 -0.35
C ALA A 142 0.78 2.38 1.05
N SER A 143 -0.05 3.41 1.11
CA SER A 143 -0.54 3.99 2.36
C SER A 143 -2.01 4.38 2.23
N TRP A 144 -2.76 4.22 3.32
CA TRP A 144 -4.09 4.80 3.49
C TRP A 144 -4.09 6.10 4.30
N MET A 145 -2.99 6.40 4.99
CA MET A 145 -2.88 7.55 5.89
C MET A 145 -2.93 8.84 5.06
N GLY A 146 -4.00 9.64 5.24
CA GLY A 146 -4.27 10.85 4.46
C GLY A 146 -5.10 10.65 3.19
N GLY A 147 -5.47 9.41 2.86
CA GLY A 147 -6.28 9.06 1.69
C GLY A 147 -7.59 8.34 2.01
N ASP A 148 -7.61 7.53 3.09
CA ASP A 148 -8.83 6.90 3.61
C ASP A 148 -9.68 7.91 4.39
N ARG A 149 -10.78 8.34 3.76
CA ARG A 149 -11.75 9.29 4.33
C ARG A 149 -13.08 8.63 4.67
N ASP A 150 -13.18 7.32 4.53
CA ASP A 150 -14.41 6.59 4.75
C ASP A 150 -14.81 6.61 6.24
N GLY A 151 -15.83 7.40 6.54
CA GLY A 151 -16.28 7.70 7.90
C GLY A 151 -15.31 8.59 8.69
N ASN A 152 -14.38 9.30 8.02
CA ASN A 152 -13.45 10.22 8.65
C ASN A 152 -13.49 11.61 8.00
N PRO A 153 -14.29 12.56 8.52
CA PRO A 153 -14.40 13.91 7.94
C PRO A 153 -13.12 14.74 8.10
N ASN A 154 -12.18 14.30 8.95
CA ASN A 154 -10.90 14.99 9.13
C ASN A 154 -9.94 14.77 7.96
N VAL A 155 -10.20 13.79 7.08
CA VAL A 155 -9.43 13.55 5.87
C VAL A 155 -10.08 14.29 4.70
N THR A 156 -9.69 15.55 4.54
CA THR A 156 -10.14 16.41 3.45
C THR A 156 -9.22 16.34 2.23
N ALA A 157 -9.64 16.88 1.09
CA ALA A 157 -8.83 17.02 -0.11
C ALA A 157 -7.53 17.80 0.16
N ILE A 158 -7.58 18.79 1.08
CA ILE A 158 -6.40 19.56 1.50
C ILE A 158 -5.40 18.64 2.22
N VAL A 159 -5.87 17.83 3.16
CA VAL A 159 -5.04 16.84 3.87
C VAL A 159 -4.40 15.85 2.90
N THR A 160 -5.16 15.34 1.93
CA THR A 160 -4.63 14.43 0.91
C THR A 160 -3.52 15.09 0.08
N ARG A 161 -3.72 16.35 -0.36
CA ARG A 161 -2.67 17.12 -1.06
C ARG A 161 -1.43 17.32 -0.19
N GLU A 162 -1.62 17.67 1.07
CA GLU A 162 -0.52 17.87 2.03
C GLU A 162 0.29 16.58 2.21
N VAL A 163 -0.37 15.45 2.42
CA VAL A 163 0.31 14.15 2.58
C VAL A 163 1.07 13.72 1.33
N LEU A 164 0.52 13.94 0.13
CA LEU A 164 1.22 13.68 -1.13
C LEU A 164 2.51 14.51 -1.26
N LEU A 165 2.46 15.79 -0.86
CA LEU A 165 3.63 16.67 -0.87
C LEU A 165 4.65 16.30 0.21
N LEU A 166 4.20 15.90 1.40
CA LEU A 166 5.09 15.43 2.48
C LEU A 166 5.81 14.12 2.08
N ALA A 167 5.12 13.19 1.42
CA ALA A 167 5.73 11.96 0.93
C ALA A 167 6.83 12.26 -0.10
N ARG A 168 6.56 13.21 -1.01
CA ARG A 168 7.52 13.71 -2.00
C ARG A 168 8.71 14.44 -1.37
N TRP A 169 8.47 15.23 -0.32
CA TRP A 169 9.52 15.88 0.46
C TRP A 169 10.42 14.85 1.14
N MET A 170 9.82 13.85 1.79
CA MET A 170 10.54 12.80 2.50
C MET A 170 11.38 11.93 1.54
N ALA A 171 10.81 11.52 0.41
CA ALA A 171 11.55 10.80 -0.62
C ALA A 171 12.79 11.59 -1.06
N ALA A 172 12.62 12.87 -1.40
CA ALA A 172 13.73 13.73 -1.82
C ALA A 172 14.78 13.91 -0.72
N ASP A 173 14.38 14.00 0.55
CA ASP A 173 15.31 14.10 1.68
C ASP A 173 16.10 12.80 1.91
N LEU A 174 15.46 11.63 1.84
CA LEU A 174 16.13 10.35 2.00
C LEU A 174 17.12 10.06 0.87
N TYR A 175 16.72 10.28 -0.40
CA TYR A 175 17.65 10.15 -1.52
C TYR A 175 18.77 11.18 -1.47
N LEU A 176 18.52 12.39 -0.94
CA LEU A 176 19.57 13.38 -0.79
C LEU A 176 20.68 12.87 0.15
N ARG A 177 20.32 12.22 1.25
CA ARG A 177 21.29 11.60 2.18
C ARG A 177 22.07 10.47 1.50
N ASP A 178 21.38 9.58 0.77
CA ASP A 178 22.02 8.49 0.04
C ASP A 178 23.00 9.02 -1.03
N VAL A 179 22.57 10.00 -1.83
CA VAL A 179 23.38 10.60 -2.90
C VAL A 179 24.55 11.41 -2.34
N ASP A 180 24.39 12.09 -1.21
CA ASP A 180 25.50 12.80 -0.54
C ASP A 180 26.60 11.81 -0.10
N ASN A 181 26.21 10.67 0.48
CA ASN A 181 27.16 9.61 0.86
C ASN A 181 27.84 8.99 -0.37
N LEU A 182 27.07 8.65 -1.41
CA LEU A 182 27.61 8.12 -2.66
C LEU A 182 28.58 9.11 -3.32
N ALA A 183 28.26 10.42 -3.31
CA ALA A 183 29.15 11.43 -3.88
C ALA A 183 30.47 11.54 -3.10
N ALA A 184 30.47 11.26 -1.80
CA ALA A 184 31.70 11.20 -1.01
C ALA A 184 32.55 9.97 -1.38
N GLU A 185 31.93 8.80 -1.51
CA GLU A 185 32.61 7.52 -1.74
C GLU A 185 33.08 7.31 -3.20
N LEU A 186 32.24 7.65 -4.19
CA LEU A 186 32.53 7.41 -5.62
C LEU A 186 33.51 8.44 -6.19
N SER A 187 34.76 8.35 -5.74
CA SER A 187 35.91 9.20 -6.11
C SER A 187 36.68 8.71 -7.35
N MET A 188 36.28 7.58 -7.92
CA MET A 188 37.00 6.89 -8.99
C MET A 188 37.10 7.74 -10.26
N GLN A 189 38.27 7.71 -10.91
CA GLN A 189 38.56 8.51 -12.11
C GLN A 189 38.23 7.76 -13.40
N GLN A 190 38.38 6.43 -13.40
CA GLN A 190 38.12 5.60 -14.57
C GLN A 190 36.62 5.43 -14.79
N ALA A 191 36.13 5.83 -15.96
CA ALA A 191 34.73 5.80 -16.32
C ALA A 191 34.54 5.39 -17.78
N SER A 192 33.36 4.86 -18.07
CA SER A 192 32.88 4.59 -19.42
C SER A 192 32.82 5.86 -20.27
N ASP A 193 32.85 5.69 -21.58
CA ASP A 193 32.70 6.80 -22.52
C ASP A 193 31.32 7.46 -22.39
N ALA A 194 30.27 6.69 -22.06
CA ALA A 194 28.93 7.20 -21.84
C ALA A 194 28.87 8.17 -20.64
N LEU A 195 29.49 7.80 -19.51
CA LEU A 195 29.54 8.69 -18.34
C LEU A 195 30.40 9.93 -18.62
N ARG A 196 31.55 9.77 -19.28
CA ARG A 196 32.41 10.90 -19.67
C ARG A 196 31.69 11.88 -20.60
N ALA A 197 30.94 11.38 -21.58
CA ALA A 197 30.14 12.22 -22.47
C ALA A 197 29.06 13.02 -21.72
N ARG A 198 28.50 12.44 -20.65
CA ARG A 198 27.47 13.09 -19.81
C ARG A 198 28.05 14.21 -18.94
N VAL A 199 29.20 13.99 -18.31
CA VAL A 199 29.77 14.96 -17.35
C VAL A 199 30.78 15.94 -17.97
N GLY A 200 31.36 15.60 -19.11
CA GLY A 200 32.43 16.35 -19.75
C GLY A 200 33.81 16.00 -19.19
N ASP A 201 34.77 16.91 -19.36
CA ASP A 201 36.12 16.75 -18.82
C ASP A 201 36.11 16.95 -17.29
N SER A 202 36.06 15.84 -16.55
CA SER A 202 36.03 15.81 -15.09
C SER A 202 36.95 14.72 -14.55
N ALA A 203 37.82 15.09 -13.61
CA ALA A 203 38.70 14.14 -12.93
C ALA A 203 37.93 13.14 -12.05
N GLU A 204 36.71 13.48 -11.61
CA GLU A 204 35.88 12.64 -10.73
C GLU A 204 34.47 12.49 -11.34
N PRO A 205 34.33 11.72 -12.43
CA PRO A 205 33.11 11.72 -13.25
C PRO A 205 31.86 11.25 -12.49
N TYR A 206 31.95 10.20 -11.67
CA TYR A 206 30.82 9.72 -10.86
C TYR A 206 30.34 10.78 -9.87
N ARG A 207 31.29 11.41 -9.15
CA ARG A 207 31.00 12.48 -8.20
C ARG A 207 30.39 13.70 -8.90
N ALA A 208 30.82 14.02 -10.12
CA ALA A 208 30.24 15.10 -10.91
C ALA A 208 28.77 14.85 -11.25
N GLU A 209 28.41 13.65 -11.72
CA GLU A 209 27.01 13.30 -12.03
C GLU A 209 26.15 13.25 -10.76
N LEU A 210 26.66 12.65 -9.67
CA LEU A 210 25.93 12.61 -8.40
C LEU A 210 25.70 13.99 -7.79
N LYS A 211 26.66 14.93 -7.92
CA LYS A 211 26.46 16.33 -7.50
C LYS A 211 25.33 17.00 -8.29
N ARG A 212 25.17 16.72 -9.59
CA ARG A 212 24.04 17.24 -10.38
C ARG A 212 22.71 16.68 -9.87
N LEU A 213 22.63 15.37 -9.67
CA LEU A 213 21.43 14.72 -9.11
C LEU A 213 21.10 15.29 -7.72
N ARG A 214 22.11 15.51 -6.88
CA ARG A 214 21.99 16.11 -5.56
C ARG A 214 21.31 17.48 -5.60
N GLU A 215 21.75 18.38 -6.47
CA GLU A 215 21.14 19.72 -6.58
C GLU A 215 19.68 19.65 -7.03
N ARG A 216 19.33 18.70 -7.90
CA ARG A 216 17.94 18.46 -8.31
C ARG A 216 17.08 17.88 -7.18
N LEU A 217 17.64 17.00 -6.36
CA LEU A 217 16.99 16.51 -5.14
C LEU A 217 16.76 17.64 -4.13
N ARG A 218 17.73 18.52 -3.92
CA ARG A 218 17.59 19.74 -3.09
C ARG A 218 16.48 20.64 -3.62
N ALA A 219 16.44 20.89 -4.93
CA ALA A 219 15.38 21.67 -5.57
C ALA A 219 13.99 21.03 -5.36
N THR A 220 13.90 19.70 -5.53
CA THR A 220 12.66 18.93 -5.33
C THR A 220 12.17 19.01 -3.88
N ARG A 221 13.07 18.80 -2.91
CA ARG A 221 12.76 18.89 -1.48
C ARG A 221 12.29 20.29 -1.10
N ASN A 222 13.02 21.33 -1.55
CA ASN A 222 12.68 22.73 -1.23
C ASN A 222 11.34 23.14 -1.86
N TRP A 223 11.09 22.75 -3.12
CA TRP A 223 9.81 23.00 -3.78
C TRP A 223 8.65 22.28 -3.08
N ALA A 224 8.82 21.00 -2.71
CA ALA A 224 7.78 20.24 -2.03
C ALA A 224 7.43 20.89 -0.68
N ASN A 225 8.44 21.33 0.08
CA ASN A 225 8.24 22.04 1.34
C ASN A 225 7.50 23.36 1.17
N ALA A 226 7.94 24.20 0.22
CA ALA A 226 7.28 25.48 -0.08
C ALA A 226 5.84 25.28 -0.57
N SER A 227 5.58 24.18 -1.28
CA SER A 227 4.26 23.85 -1.83
C SER A 227 3.24 23.37 -0.78
N LEU A 228 3.67 23.10 0.45
CA LEU A 228 2.77 22.75 1.56
C LEU A 228 1.88 23.93 1.94
N SER A 229 2.41 25.16 1.93
CA SER A 229 1.66 26.37 2.29
C SER A 229 0.90 26.95 1.11
N GLU A 230 1.48 26.94 -0.10
CA GLU A 230 0.89 27.55 -1.30
C GLU A 230 1.05 26.63 -2.51
N THR A 231 0.24 26.82 -3.57
CA THR A 231 0.44 26.03 -4.80
C THR A 231 1.43 26.74 -5.70
N LEU A 232 2.64 26.19 -5.78
CA LEU A 232 3.74 26.75 -6.57
C LEU A 232 4.02 25.90 -7.81
N PRO A 233 4.28 26.52 -8.99
CA PRO A 233 4.70 25.78 -10.16
C PRO A 233 6.05 25.11 -9.89
N ALA A 234 6.23 23.87 -10.33
CA ALA A 234 7.47 23.14 -10.15
C ALA A 234 8.57 23.69 -11.08
N PRO A 235 9.71 24.20 -10.53
CA PRO A 235 10.86 24.58 -11.33
C PRO A 235 11.36 23.42 -12.22
N GLU A 236 12.12 23.75 -13.27
CA GLU A 236 12.72 22.75 -14.17
C GLU A 236 13.64 21.76 -13.43
N ALA A 237 14.34 22.23 -12.40
CA ALA A 237 15.24 21.41 -11.60
C ALA A 237 14.53 20.31 -10.76
N VAL A 238 13.21 20.42 -10.54
CA VAL A 238 12.43 19.45 -9.77
C VAL A 238 12.28 18.15 -10.55
N LEU A 239 12.58 17.01 -9.91
CA LEU A 239 12.49 15.68 -10.51
C LEU A 239 11.03 15.29 -10.76
N ARG A 240 10.60 15.09 -12.01
CA ARG A 240 9.18 14.83 -12.32
C ARG A 240 8.89 13.35 -12.52
N ASP A 241 9.76 12.67 -13.24
CA ASP A 241 9.68 11.24 -13.50
C ASP A 241 10.73 10.45 -12.71
N ASN A 242 10.40 9.22 -12.32
CA ASN A 242 11.33 8.37 -11.55
C ASN A 242 12.60 8.03 -12.34
N ARG A 243 12.54 8.03 -13.69
CA ARG A 243 13.71 7.88 -14.55
C ARG A 243 14.74 8.98 -14.36
N GLU A 244 14.30 10.19 -14.03
CA GLU A 244 15.22 11.30 -13.75
C GLU A 244 16.06 11.09 -12.48
N LEU A 245 15.61 10.19 -11.58
CA LEU A 245 16.36 9.68 -10.44
C LEU A 245 17.18 8.43 -10.80
N LEU A 246 16.59 7.49 -11.54
CA LEU A 246 17.20 6.21 -11.88
C LEU A 246 18.33 6.32 -12.90
N ASP A 247 18.12 7.06 -14.00
CA ASP A 247 19.06 7.08 -15.14
C ASP A 247 20.48 7.52 -14.73
N PRO A 248 20.68 8.57 -13.91
CA PRO A 248 22.03 8.94 -13.44
C PRO A 248 22.67 7.86 -12.56
N LEU A 249 21.89 7.19 -11.72
CA LEU A 249 22.38 6.12 -10.84
C LEU A 249 22.74 4.86 -11.65
N LEU A 250 21.92 4.50 -12.63
CA LEU A 250 22.16 3.38 -13.56
C LEU A 250 23.39 3.64 -14.42
N LEU A 251 23.58 4.86 -14.91
CA LEU A 251 24.77 5.25 -15.67
C LEU A 251 26.06 5.06 -14.84
N CYS A 252 26.05 5.50 -13.58
CA CYS A 252 27.15 5.26 -12.65
C CYS A 252 27.38 3.75 -12.44
N PHE A 253 26.30 2.98 -12.24
CA PHE A 253 26.38 1.54 -11.99
C PHE A 253 26.98 0.78 -13.18
N GLN A 254 26.48 1.03 -14.38
CA GLN A 254 26.98 0.44 -15.63
C GLN A 254 28.44 0.80 -15.86
N SER A 255 28.79 2.09 -15.71
CA SER A 255 30.16 2.57 -15.88
C SER A 255 31.14 1.90 -14.90
N LEU A 256 30.76 1.68 -13.64
CA LEU A 256 31.62 0.99 -12.68
C LEU A 256 31.84 -0.47 -13.10
N HIS A 257 30.80 -1.19 -13.52
CA HIS A 257 30.93 -2.57 -14.00
C HIS A 257 31.79 -2.67 -15.27
N GLU A 258 31.59 -1.79 -16.25
CA GLU A 258 32.40 -1.71 -17.47
C GLU A 258 33.89 -1.45 -17.18
N CYS A 259 34.19 -0.70 -16.12
CA CYS A 259 35.56 -0.42 -15.70
C CYS A 259 36.15 -1.48 -14.73
N GLY A 260 35.47 -2.62 -14.53
CA GLY A 260 35.94 -3.69 -13.63
C GLY A 260 35.78 -3.40 -12.13
N MET A 261 34.97 -2.39 -11.78
CA MET A 261 34.70 -1.95 -10.40
C MET A 261 33.34 -2.44 -9.87
N GLY A 262 32.91 -3.63 -10.30
CA GLY A 262 31.62 -4.21 -9.93
C GLY A 262 31.41 -4.33 -8.42
N VAL A 263 32.45 -4.68 -7.66
CA VAL A 263 32.40 -4.74 -6.17
C VAL A 263 31.96 -3.41 -5.54
N ILE A 264 32.32 -2.28 -6.16
CA ILE A 264 31.90 -0.95 -5.71
C ILE A 264 30.46 -0.65 -6.15
N ALA A 265 30.12 -0.99 -7.39
CA ALA A 265 28.77 -0.81 -7.94
C ALA A 265 27.71 -1.57 -7.14
N ASP A 266 28.04 -2.80 -6.73
CA ASP A 266 27.15 -3.71 -6.03
C ASP A 266 27.01 -3.37 -4.53
N GLY A 267 27.68 -2.32 -4.04
CA GLY A 267 27.59 -1.82 -2.67
C GLY A 267 26.43 -0.82 -2.47
N PRO A 268 26.69 0.35 -1.84
CA PRO A 268 25.67 1.36 -1.56
C PRO A 268 24.95 1.92 -2.80
N LEU A 269 25.58 1.88 -3.98
CA LEU A 269 24.95 2.33 -5.23
C LEU A 269 23.80 1.41 -5.64
N LEU A 270 24.02 0.09 -5.57
CA LEU A 270 22.96 -0.89 -5.79
C LEU A 270 21.83 -0.73 -4.76
N ASP A 271 22.14 -0.46 -3.49
CA ASP A 271 21.12 -0.22 -2.46
C ASP A 271 20.25 1.00 -2.80
N CYS A 272 20.87 2.10 -3.24
CA CYS A 272 20.18 3.30 -3.69
C CYS A 272 19.30 3.03 -4.91
N LEU A 273 19.78 2.25 -5.89
CA LEU A 273 18.99 1.81 -7.04
C LEU A 273 17.77 0.98 -6.61
N ARG A 274 17.94 -0.01 -5.71
CA ARG A 274 16.83 -0.82 -5.21
C ARG A 274 15.80 0.03 -4.48
N ARG A 275 16.23 1.04 -3.70
CA ARG A 275 15.31 2.03 -3.09
C ARG A 275 14.59 2.86 -4.15
N ALA A 276 15.29 3.33 -5.19
CA ALA A 276 14.72 4.15 -6.27
C ALA A 276 13.65 3.41 -7.08
N VAL A 277 13.80 2.10 -7.29
CA VAL A 277 12.81 1.26 -7.97
C VAL A 277 11.62 0.92 -7.05
N THR A 278 11.87 0.69 -5.76
CA THR A 278 10.83 0.29 -4.79
C THR A 278 9.97 1.46 -4.29
N PHE A 279 10.61 2.55 -3.83
CA PHE A 279 9.91 3.69 -3.20
C PHE A 279 9.66 4.83 -4.18
N GLY A 280 10.62 5.07 -5.09
CA GLY A 280 10.59 6.15 -6.07
C GLY A 280 10.42 7.56 -5.47
N LEU A 281 10.14 8.54 -6.34
CA LEU A 281 10.03 9.96 -5.98
C LEU A 281 8.84 10.34 -5.08
N PHE A 282 8.01 9.38 -4.70
CA PHE A 282 6.80 9.61 -3.91
C PHE A 282 6.78 8.82 -2.60
N LEU A 283 7.84 8.07 -2.28
CA LEU A 283 8.00 7.23 -1.09
C LEU A 283 7.03 6.04 -1.02
N VAL A 284 5.74 6.32 -1.07
CA VAL A 284 4.64 5.35 -1.09
C VAL A 284 3.54 5.83 -2.02
N ARG A 285 2.77 4.89 -2.57
CA ARG A 285 1.53 5.22 -3.28
C ARG A 285 0.42 5.50 -2.27
N LEU A 286 -0.34 6.56 -2.47
CA LEU A 286 -1.51 6.87 -1.64
C LEU A 286 -2.76 6.29 -2.28
N ASP A 287 -3.47 5.41 -1.56
CA ASP A 287 -4.82 5.02 -1.93
C ASP A 287 -5.82 6.07 -1.45
N VAL A 288 -6.88 6.29 -2.23
CA VAL A 288 -8.03 7.10 -1.81
C VAL A 288 -9.19 6.17 -1.56
N ARG A 289 -9.88 6.28 -0.42
CA ARG A 289 -11.03 5.44 -0.10
C ARG A 289 -12.23 6.26 0.31
N GLN A 290 -13.40 6.02 -0.30
CA GLN A 290 -14.65 6.69 0.06
C GLN A 290 -15.84 5.72 -0.05
N ASP A 291 -16.87 5.95 0.75
CA ASP A 291 -18.12 5.18 0.74
C ASP A 291 -18.98 5.47 -0.50
N SER A 292 -19.53 4.41 -1.12
CA SER A 292 -20.38 4.46 -2.32
C SER A 292 -21.57 5.43 -2.18
N SER A 293 -22.16 5.53 -0.98
CA SER A 293 -23.29 6.44 -0.72
C SER A 293 -22.92 7.90 -0.91
N ARG A 294 -21.64 8.27 -0.69
CA ARG A 294 -21.15 9.65 -0.91
C ARG A 294 -21.07 9.97 -2.39
N HIS A 295 -20.71 8.99 -3.23
CA HIS A 295 -20.72 9.15 -4.68
C HIS A 295 -22.15 9.19 -5.21
N CYS A 296 -23.04 8.33 -4.72
CA CYS A 296 -24.46 8.33 -5.08
C CYS A 296 -25.14 9.66 -4.72
N ALA A 297 -24.88 10.21 -3.52
CA ALA A 297 -25.40 11.50 -3.11
C ALA A 297 -24.88 12.65 -3.98
N ALA A 298 -23.57 12.65 -4.30
CA ALA A 298 -22.98 13.61 -5.22
C ALA A 298 -23.61 13.53 -6.62
N MET A 299 -23.76 12.32 -7.16
CA MET A 299 -24.41 12.11 -8.45
C MET A 299 -25.88 12.55 -8.44
N THR A 300 -26.60 12.33 -7.34
CA THR A 300 -27.99 12.77 -7.18
C THR A 300 -28.10 14.29 -7.21
N GLU A 301 -27.23 15.00 -6.49
CA GLU A 301 -27.20 16.46 -6.52
C GLU A 301 -26.86 16.99 -7.94
N ILE A 302 -25.92 16.33 -8.62
CA ILE A 302 -25.53 16.69 -9.99
C ILE A 302 -26.68 16.49 -10.98
N THR A 303 -27.35 15.33 -10.96
CA THR A 303 -28.44 15.04 -11.91
C THR A 303 -29.67 15.89 -11.64
N ASP A 304 -29.97 16.20 -10.37
CA ASP A 304 -31.06 17.08 -9.98
C ASP A 304 -30.81 18.52 -10.46
N TYR A 305 -29.59 19.04 -10.26
CA TYR A 305 -29.17 20.34 -10.77
C TYR A 305 -29.29 20.45 -12.30
N LEU A 306 -29.01 19.37 -13.02
CA LEU A 306 -29.12 19.31 -14.48
C LEU A 306 -30.56 19.11 -14.98
N GLY A 307 -31.54 18.96 -14.09
CA GLY A 307 -32.94 18.71 -14.43
C GLY A 307 -33.19 17.32 -15.01
N LEU A 308 -32.32 16.34 -14.70
CA LEU A 308 -32.42 14.95 -15.16
C LEU A 308 -33.15 14.04 -14.16
N GLY A 309 -33.49 14.56 -12.97
CA GLY A 309 -34.08 13.81 -11.86
C GLY A 309 -33.02 13.34 -10.85
N ARG A 310 -33.45 12.52 -9.89
CA ARG A 310 -32.61 12.07 -8.77
C ARG A 310 -31.96 10.72 -9.09
N TYR A 311 -30.63 10.71 -9.23
CA TYR A 311 -29.85 9.50 -9.53
C TYR A 311 -30.11 8.34 -8.57
N GLU A 312 -30.28 8.61 -7.27
CA GLU A 312 -30.55 7.57 -6.27
C GLU A 312 -31.90 6.85 -6.48
N GLU A 313 -32.86 7.46 -7.16
CA GLU A 313 -34.18 6.87 -7.44
C GLU A 313 -34.18 6.01 -8.71
N TRP A 314 -33.11 6.09 -9.51
CA TRP A 314 -32.97 5.30 -10.73
C TRP A 314 -32.63 3.85 -10.43
N ASP A 315 -33.16 2.92 -11.24
CA ASP A 315 -32.70 1.54 -11.25
C ASP A 315 -31.27 1.41 -11.80
N GLU A 316 -30.65 0.26 -11.54
CA GLU A 316 -29.24 0.01 -11.88
C GLU A 316 -28.96 0.15 -13.39
N GLN A 317 -29.87 -0.32 -14.24
CA GLN A 317 -29.67 -0.24 -15.69
C GLN A 317 -29.69 1.22 -16.16
N THR A 318 -30.63 2.02 -15.67
CA THR A 318 -30.74 3.45 -15.96
C THR A 318 -29.48 4.20 -15.51
N ARG A 319 -28.93 3.84 -14.34
CA ARG A 319 -27.66 4.39 -13.86
C ARG A 319 -26.51 4.02 -14.79
N ILE A 320 -26.35 2.74 -15.15
CA ILE A 320 -25.30 2.27 -16.05
C ILE A 320 -25.38 3.01 -17.40
N ASP A 321 -26.57 3.09 -18.00
CA ASP A 321 -26.77 3.71 -19.30
C ASP A 321 -26.41 5.20 -19.28
N PHE A 322 -26.84 5.92 -18.25
CA PHE A 322 -26.45 7.32 -18.04
C PHE A 322 -24.93 7.47 -17.89
N LEU A 323 -24.31 6.69 -17.01
CA LEU A 323 -22.87 6.78 -16.74
C LEU A 323 -22.04 6.44 -17.98
N LEU A 324 -22.40 5.41 -18.73
CA LEU A 324 -21.69 5.05 -19.96
C LEU A 324 -21.84 6.13 -21.03
N ARG A 325 -23.03 6.73 -21.16
CA ARG A 325 -23.24 7.85 -22.08
C ARG A 325 -22.35 9.03 -21.71
N GLU A 326 -22.35 9.45 -20.45
CA GLU A 326 -21.56 10.60 -20.01
C GLU A 326 -20.05 10.30 -19.95
N LEU A 327 -19.63 9.08 -19.63
CA LEU A 327 -18.22 8.65 -19.72
C LEU A 327 -17.68 8.77 -21.15
N ASN A 328 -18.49 8.47 -22.16
CA ASN A 328 -18.11 8.59 -23.57
C ASN A 328 -18.32 9.99 -24.16
N ASN A 329 -19.08 10.86 -23.47
CA ASN A 329 -19.37 12.21 -23.92
C ASN A 329 -18.14 13.13 -23.81
N ARG A 330 -17.81 13.89 -24.87
CA ARG A 330 -16.66 14.83 -24.82
C ARG A 330 -17.02 16.17 -24.16
N ARG A 331 -18.30 16.49 -24.07
CA ARG A 331 -18.78 17.69 -23.40
C ARG A 331 -18.62 17.52 -21.88
N PRO A 332 -18.14 18.53 -21.14
CA PRO A 332 -18.19 18.52 -19.68
C PRO A 332 -19.63 18.40 -19.17
N LEU A 333 -19.83 17.54 -18.15
CA LEU A 333 -21.13 17.37 -17.50
C LEU A 333 -21.47 18.57 -16.63
N LEU A 334 -20.49 19.03 -15.84
CA LEU A 334 -20.69 20.12 -14.88
C LEU A 334 -20.25 21.48 -15.44
N PRO A 335 -21.09 22.53 -15.30
CA PRO A 335 -20.65 23.89 -15.59
C PRO A 335 -19.67 24.38 -14.53
N GLY A 336 -18.67 25.20 -14.93
CA GLY A 336 -17.64 25.70 -14.02
C GLY A 336 -18.13 26.59 -12.87
N TYR A 337 -19.38 27.06 -12.92
CA TYR A 337 -20.03 27.85 -11.87
C TYR A 337 -20.98 27.03 -10.98
N PHE A 338 -21.02 25.70 -11.12
CA PHE A 338 -21.77 24.82 -10.23
C PHE A 338 -21.29 24.98 -8.79
N LYS A 339 -22.22 25.23 -7.87
CA LYS A 339 -21.94 25.42 -6.43
C LYS A 339 -22.53 24.26 -5.63
N PRO A 340 -21.77 23.17 -5.45
CA PRO A 340 -22.24 22.02 -4.71
C PRO A 340 -22.39 22.29 -3.21
N ALA A 341 -23.23 21.51 -2.54
CA ALA A 341 -23.25 21.40 -1.08
C ALA A 341 -21.90 20.89 -0.55
N ALA A 342 -21.62 21.13 0.74
CA ALA A 342 -20.30 20.87 1.33
C ALA A 342 -19.80 19.42 1.13
N ASP A 343 -20.70 18.45 1.24
CA ASP A 343 -20.38 17.02 1.09
C ASP A 343 -19.98 16.66 -0.36
N THR A 344 -20.75 17.15 -1.33
CA THR A 344 -20.47 16.98 -2.76
C THR A 344 -19.23 17.78 -3.17
N ALA A 345 -19.03 18.98 -2.61
CA ALA A 345 -17.86 19.80 -2.82
C ALA A 345 -16.57 19.07 -2.41
N GLU A 346 -16.60 18.34 -1.30
CA GLU A 346 -15.47 17.55 -0.80
C GLU A 346 -15.16 16.34 -1.71
N VAL A 347 -16.19 15.64 -2.22
CA VAL A 347 -16.02 14.55 -3.21
C VAL A 347 -15.35 15.07 -4.48
N LEU A 348 -15.84 16.18 -5.03
CA LEU A 348 -15.29 16.80 -6.24
C LEU A 348 -13.89 17.38 -6.01
N ALA A 349 -13.63 18.00 -4.85
CA ALA A 349 -12.30 18.49 -4.48
C ALA A 349 -11.28 17.35 -4.39
N THR A 350 -11.68 16.21 -3.82
CA THR A 350 -10.84 15.01 -3.75
C THR A 350 -10.50 14.49 -5.13
N CYS A 351 -11.50 14.37 -6.02
CA CYS A 351 -11.29 13.93 -7.39
C CYS A 351 -10.33 14.87 -8.13
N ARG A 352 -10.39 16.19 -7.88
CA ARG A 352 -9.44 17.16 -8.45
C ARG A 352 -8.01 16.97 -7.94
N VAL A 353 -7.82 16.64 -6.66
CA VAL A 353 -6.49 16.30 -6.12
C VAL A 353 -5.96 15.03 -6.78
N VAL A 354 -6.80 14.00 -6.94
CA VAL A 354 -6.44 12.76 -7.66
C VAL A 354 -6.07 13.03 -9.11
N ALA A 355 -6.84 13.88 -9.81
CA ALA A 355 -6.59 14.26 -11.20
C ALA A 355 -5.27 15.03 -11.38
N ALA A 356 -4.93 15.92 -10.44
CA ALA A 356 -3.72 16.73 -10.49
C ALA A 356 -2.45 15.97 -10.03
N ALA A 357 -2.59 14.92 -9.23
CA ALA A 357 -1.44 14.18 -8.70
C ALA A 357 -0.72 13.37 -9.80
N PRO A 358 0.61 13.19 -9.72
CA PRO A 358 1.33 12.27 -10.62
C PRO A 358 0.85 10.81 -10.47
N THR A 359 0.91 10.01 -11.55
CA THR A 359 0.36 8.64 -11.54
C THR A 359 1.09 7.78 -10.51
N ALA A 360 2.41 7.95 -10.43
CA ALA A 360 3.26 7.18 -9.54
C ALA A 360 3.05 7.49 -8.05
N SER A 361 2.34 8.57 -7.69
CA SER A 361 2.05 8.91 -6.29
C SER A 361 0.75 8.29 -5.78
N LEU A 362 -0.06 7.69 -6.65
CA LEU A 362 -1.37 7.14 -6.32
C LEU A 362 -1.39 5.63 -6.50
N GLY A 363 -2.14 4.95 -5.63
CA GLY A 363 -2.42 3.52 -5.75
C GLY A 363 -3.79 3.31 -6.38
N SER A 364 -4.77 3.00 -5.54
CA SER A 364 -6.15 2.66 -5.92
C SER A 364 -7.15 3.67 -5.37
N TYR A 365 -8.26 3.88 -6.09
CA TYR A 365 -9.46 4.53 -5.56
C TYR A 365 -10.42 3.45 -5.09
N VAL A 366 -10.46 3.18 -3.80
CA VAL A 366 -11.31 2.15 -3.18
C VAL A 366 -12.70 2.70 -2.88
N ILE A 367 -13.73 1.92 -3.20
CA ILE A 367 -15.14 2.26 -2.94
C ILE A 367 -15.65 1.33 -1.85
N SER A 368 -15.81 1.84 -0.63
CA SER A 368 -16.46 1.09 0.46
C SER A 368 -17.93 0.89 0.18
N MET A 369 -18.51 -0.17 0.76
CA MET A 369 -19.92 -0.53 0.60
C MET A 369 -20.32 -0.58 -0.89
N ALA A 370 -19.43 -1.10 -1.75
CA ALA A 370 -19.74 -1.30 -3.15
C ALA A 370 -20.69 -2.49 -3.29
N GLY A 371 -21.80 -2.30 -4.01
CA GLY A 371 -22.81 -3.35 -4.22
C GLY A 371 -23.23 -3.52 -5.67
N SER A 372 -22.83 -2.60 -6.56
CA SER A 372 -23.33 -2.52 -7.93
C SER A 372 -22.23 -2.09 -8.93
N ALA A 373 -22.48 -2.30 -10.23
CA ALA A 373 -21.56 -1.87 -11.28
C ALA A 373 -21.54 -0.34 -11.41
N SER A 374 -22.70 0.31 -11.17
CA SER A 374 -22.83 1.76 -11.21
C SER A 374 -21.98 2.47 -10.15
N ASP A 375 -21.68 1.85 -9.00
CA ASP A 375 -20.76 2.40 -7.98
C ASP A 375 -19.37 2.68 -8.58
N VAL A 376 -18.83 1.72 -9.33
CA VAL A 376 -17.51 1.85 -9.99
C VAL A 376 -17.56 2.90 -11.09
N LEU A 377 -18.59 2.88 -11.93
CA LEU A 377 -18.74 3.81 -13.04
C LEU A 377 -18.98 5.26 -12.57
N ALA A 378 -19.68 5.46 -11.46
CA ALA A 378 -19.93 6.78 -10.86
C ALA A 378 -18.60 7.45 -10.47
N VAL A 379 -17.70 6.71 -9.83
CA VAL A 379 -16.35 7.23 -9.51
C VAL A 379 -15.55 7.52 -10.76
N GLN A 380 -15.59 6.65 -11.78
CA GLN A 380 -14.91 6.91 -13.05
C GLN A 380 -15.39 8.22 -13.69
N LEU A 381 -16.71 8.48 -13.64
CA LEU A 381 -17.29 9.72 -14.17
C LEU A 381 -16.88 10.94 -13.34
N LEU A 382 -16.94 10.86 -12.01
CA LEU A 382 -16.51 11.95 -11.13
C LEU A 382 -15.02 12.30 -11.30
N LEU A 383 -14.16 11.29 -11.48
CA LEU A 383 -12.74 11.51 -11.77
C LEU A 383 -12.52 12.18 -13.13
N LYS A 384 -13.25 11.74 -14.16
CA LYS A 384 -13.22 12.35 -15.49
C LYS A 384 -13.65 13.82 -15.43
N GLU A 385 -14.76 14.12 -14.77
CA GLU A 385 -15.27 15.48 -14.61
C GLU A 385 -14.33 16.37 -13.79
N ALA A 386 -13.55 15.78 -12.88
CA ALA A 386 -12.48 16.47 -12.16
C ALA A 386 -11.21 16.71 -13.00
N GLY A 387 -11.20 16.28 -14.26
CA GLY A 387 -10.12 16.50 -15.23
C GLY A 387 -9.13 15.34 -15.37
N LEU A 388 -9.38 14.18 -14.77
CA LEU A 388 -8.50 13.02 -14.93
C LEU A 388 -8.57 12.49 -16.37
N GLN A 389 -7.48 12.62 -17.12
CA GLN A 389 -7.39 12.17 -18.52
C GLN A 389 -6.75 10.78 -18.69
N ARG A 390 -6.23 10.21 -17.60
CA ARG A 390 -5.53 8.92 -17.59
C ARG A 390 -6.35 7.86 -16.85
N PRO A 391 -6.15 6.56 -17.15
CA PRO A 391 -6.72 5.49 -16.35
C PRO A 391 -6.32 5.56 -14.87
N MET A 392 -7.25 5.20 -13.99
CA MET A 392 -7.04 5.05 -12.54
C MET A 392 -7.72 3.76 -12.10
N ARG A 393 -7.07 2.99 -11.22
CA ARG A 393 -7.70 1.79 -10.65
C ARG A 393 -8.80 2.20 -9.69
N VAL A 394 -10.05 1.93 -10.07
CA VAL A 394 -11.24 2.11 -9.23
C VAL A 394 -11.67 0.73 -8.75
N VAL A 395 -11.67 0.54 -7.43
CA VAL A 395 -11.66 -0.77 -6.79
C VAL A 395 -12.90 -0.91 -5.91
N PRO A 396 -13.88 -1.76 -6.28
CA PRO A 396 -14.98 -2.06 -5.38
C PRO A 396 -14.48 -2.85 -4.17
N LEU A 397 -14.89 -2.43 -2.96
CA LEU A 397 -14.73 -3.18 -1.72
C LEU A 397 -16.06 -3.85 -1.37
N PHE A 398 -16.07 -5.18 -1.46
CA PHE A 398 -17.21 -6.00 -1.04
C PHE A 398 -17.01 -6.39 0.43
N GLU A 399 -17.85 -5.84 1.30
CA GLU A 399 -17.64 -5.90 2.76
C GLU A 399 -18.81 -6.46 3.57
N THR A 400 -19.97 -6.75 2.96
CA THR A 400 -21.06 -7.52 3.60
C THR A 400 -21.16 -8.92 3.00
N LEU A 401 -21.93 -9.83 3.64
CA LEU A 401 -22.16 -11.17 3.11
C LEU A 401 -22.87 -11.11 1.75
N ALA A 402 -23.88 -10.25 1.62
CA ALA A 402 -24.63 -10.07 0.38
C ALA A 402 -23.74 -9.51 -0.73
N ASP A 403 -22.87 -8.55 -0.41
CA ASP A 403 -21.94 -7.96 -1.37
C ASP A 403 -20.90 -8.98 -1.85
N LEU A 404 -20.40 -9.85 -0.95
CA LEU A 404 -19.47 -10.92 -1.31
C LEU A 404 -20.11 -11.95 -2.25
N ASP A 405 -21.36 -12.35 -1.97
CA ASP A 405 -22.11 -13.24 -2.87
C ASP A 405 -22.42 -12.56 -4.22
N ASN A 406 -22.59 -11.22 -4.24
CA ASN A 406 -22.84 -10.44 -5.45
C ASN A 406 -21.57 -9.95 -6.18
N ALA A 407 -20.38 -10.17 -5.61
CA ALA A 407 -19.12 -9.68 -6.16
C ALA A 407 -18.85 -10.22 -7.58
N GLY A 408 -19.09 -11.51 -7.81
CA GLY A 408 -18.95 -12.14 -9.12
C GLY A 408 -19.84 -11.48 -10.19
N PRO A 409 -21.18 -11.47 -10.02
CA PRO A 409 -22.11 -10.82 -10.94
C PRO A 409 -21.77 -9.35 -11.25
N VAL A 410 -21.35 -8.56 -10.25
CA VAL A 410 -20.96 -7.15 -10.45
C VAL A 410 -19.73 -7.03 -11.36
N ILE A 411 -18.69 -7.82 -11.10
CA ILE A 411 -17.46 -7.79 -11.93
C ILE A 411 -17.72 -8.34 -13.33
N GLU A 412 -18.53 -9.40 -13.46
CA GLU A 412 -18.94 -9.93 -14.76
C GLU A 412 -19.69 -8.89 -15.58
N THR A 413 -20.62 -8.16 -14.97
CA THR A 413 -21.33 -7.05 -15.60
C THR A 413 -20.34 -5.99 -16.09
N LEU A 414 -19.47 -5.49 -15.21
CA LEU A 414 -18.47 -4.47 -15.55
C LEU A 414 -17.57 -4.90 -16.71
N LEU A 415 -17.05 -6.13 -16.68
CA LEU A 415 -16.20 -6.67 -17.74
C LEU A 415 -16.97 -6.88 -19.07
N GLY A 416 -18.28 -7.04 -19.03
CA GLY A 416 -19.16 -7.10 -20.20
C GLY A 416 -19.52 -5.74 -20.81
N LEU A 417 -19.35 -4.63 -20.06
CA LEU A 417 -19.74 -3.30 -20.54
C LEU A 417 -18.81 -2.76 -21.65
N PRO A 418 -19.38 -2.13 -22.70
CA PRO A 418 -18.59 -1.49 -23.76
C PRO A 418 -17.61 -0.45 -23.21
N GLY A 419 -16.34 -0.59 -23.59
CA GLY A 419 -15.27 0.34 -23.24
C GLY A 419 -14.77 0.27 -21.79
N TYR A 420 -15.34 -0.57 -20.92
CA TYR A 420 -14.85 -0.71 -19.54
C TYR A 420 -13.42 -1.27 -19.51
N ARG A 421 -13.16 -2.35 -20.26
CA ARG A 421 -11.82 -2.96 -20.33
C ARG A 421 -10.74 -2.00 -20.83
N SER A 422 -11.06 -1.14 -21.80
CA SER A 422 -10.11 -0.13 -22.29
C SER A 422 -9.81 0.98 -21.28
N ARG A 423 -10.63 1.13 -20.23
CA ARG A 423 -10.40 2.08 -19.13
C ARG A 423 -9.64 1.46 -17.95
N LEU A 424 -9.39 0.15 -17.95
CA LEU A 424 -8.60 -0.50 -16.90
C LEU A 424 -7.13 -0.04 -16.93
N HIS A 425 -6.52 0.04 -15.75
CA HIS A 425 -5.11 0.35 -15.58
C HIS A 425 -4.38 -0.84 -14.93
N GLY A 426 -3.94 -1.77 -15.76
CA GLY A 426 -3.41 -3.06 -15.31
C GLY A 426 -4.55 -4.05 -14.99
N PRO A 427 -4.40 -4.92 -13.97
CA PRO A 427 -5.42 -5.91 -13.63
C PRO A 427 -6.73 -5.27 -13.15
N GLN A 428 -7.83 -6.02 -13.25
CA GLN A 428 -9.03 -5.75 -12.48
C GLN A 428 -8.71 -5.95 -11.00
N GLU A 429 -8.72 -4.87 -10.22
CA GLU A 429 -8.49 -4.95 -8.78
C GLU A 429 -9.83 -5.00 -8.04
N VAL A 430 -9.96 -5.91 -7.07
CA VAL A 430 -11.15 -6.07 -6.21
C VAL A 430 -10.69 -6.17 -4.77
N MET A 431 -11.30 -5.39 -3.89
CA MET A 431 -10.99 -5.44 -2.47
C MET A 431 -11.99 -6.33 -1.72
N ILE A 432 -11.46 -7.20 -0.85
CA ILE A 432 -12.25 -8.12 -0.02
C ILE A 432 -12.22 -7.65 1.43
N GLY A 433 -13.40 -7.36 1.99
CA GLY A 433 -13.58 -6.97 3.38
C GLY A 433 -13.58 -8.20 4.30
N TYR A 434 -12.66 -8.23 5.27
CA TYR A 434 -12.58 -9.33 6.23
C TYR A 434 -13.34 -9.06 7.53
N SER A 435 -12.93 -8.01 8.24
CA SER A 435 -13.56 -7.65 9.51
C SER A 435 -15.01 -7.21 9.37
N ASP A 436 -15.35 -6.48 8.31
CA ASP A 436 -16.70 -5.94 8.11
C ASP A 436 -17.69 -7.06 7.77
N SER A 437 -17.32 -8.05 6.95
CA SER A 437 -18.21 -9.17 6.64
C SER A 437 -18.38 -10.10 7.83
N ALA A 438 -17.33 -10.30 8.65
CA ALA A 438 -17.44 -11.02 9.91
C ALA A 438 -18.32 -10.30 10.94
N LYS A 439 -18.40 -8.96 10.91
CA LYS A 439 -19.33 -8.17 11.72
C LYS A 439 -20.78 -8.27 11.21
N ASP A 440 -20.98 -8.48 9.91
CA ASP A 440 -22.32 -8.67 9.32
C ASP A 440 -22.90 -10.07 9.60
N ALA A 441 -22.07 -11.11 9.47
CA ALA A 441 -22.53 -12.50 9.36
C ALA A 441 -21.82 -13.50 10.29
N GLY A 442 -20.85 -13.06 11.11
CA GLY A 442 -20.00 -13.94 11.90
C GLY A 442 -18.83 -14.52 11.10
N THR A 443 -17.77 -14.94 11.81
CA THR A 443 -16.47 -15.28 11.21
C THR A 443 -16.53 -16.45 10.23
N THR A 444 -17.23 -17.54 10.56
CA THR A 444 -17.27 -18.76 9.73
C THR A 444 -17.93 -18.49 8.38
N ALA A 445 -19.10 -17.85 8.39
CA ALA A 445 -19.83 -17.51 7.18
C ALA A 445 -19.08 -16.49 6.32
N ALA A 446 -18.51 -15.46 6.95
CA ALA A 446 -17.68 -14.47 6.27
C ALA A 446 -16.46 -15.10 5.57
N ALA A 447 -15.71 -15.96 6.28
CA ALA A 447 -14.54 -16.63 5.71
C ALA A 447 -14.90 -17.54 4.53
N TRP A 448 -16.01 -18.27 4.64
CA TRP A 448 -16.49 -19.12 3.54
C TRP A 448 -16.98 -18.29 2.34
N ALA A 449 -17.75 -17.22 2.57
CA ALA A 449 -18.19 -16.31 1.52
C ALA A 449 -17.02 -15.65 0.80
N GLN A 450 -15.98 -15.23 1.52
CA GLN A 450 -14.75 -14.70 0.93
C GLN A 450 -14.05 -15.72 0.05
N TYR A 451 -13.97 -16.98 0.48
CA TYR A 451 -13.38 -18.05 -0.32
C TYR A 451 -14.14 -18.26 -1.63
N ARG A 452 -15.47 -18.41 -1.55
CA ARG A 452 -16.34 -18.57 -2.73
C ARG A 452 -16.29 -17.37 -3.68
N ALA A 453 -16.33 -16.16 -3.13
CA ALA A 453 -16.26 -14.92 -3.91
C ALA A 453 -14.94 -14.83 -4.69
N GLN A 454 -13.81 -15.10 -4.02
CA GLN A 454 -12.50 -15.12 -4.67
C GLN A 454 -12.39 -16.19 -5.76
N GLU A 455 -12.86 -17.41 -5.51
CA GLU A 455 -12.93 -18.46 -6.55
C GLU A 455 -13.73 -17.98 -7.77
N LYS A 456 -14.92 -17.41 -7.53
CA LYS A 456 -15.78 -16.94 -8.62
C LYS A 456 -15.15 -15.79 -9.41
N LEU A 457 -14.48 -14.85 -8.72
CA LEU A 457 -13.75 -13.75 -9.36
C LEU A 457 -12.58 -14.27 -10.23
N VAL A 458 -11.84 -15.27 -9.75
CA VAL A 458 -10.77 -15.93 -10.52
C VAL A 458 -11.34 -16.58 -11.78
N GLU A 459 -12.45 -17.32 -11.67
CA GLU A 459 -13.12 -17.95 -12.80
C GLU A 459 -13.55 -16.93 -13.85
N ILE A 460 -14.29 -15.89 -13.44
CA ILE A 460 -14.78 -14.82 -14.33
C ILE A 460 -13.63 -14.11 -15.03
N CYS A 461 -12.60 -13.69 -14.28
CA CYS A 461 -11.47 -12.97 -14.88
C CYS A 461 -10.69 -13.85 -15.86
N ARG A 462 -10.52 -15.15 -15.55
CA ARG A 462 -9.90 -16.13 -16.45
C ARG A 462 -10.71 -16.31 -17.74
N GLU A 463 -12.02 -16.50 -17.63
CA GLU A 463 -12.93 -16.66 -18.79
C GLU A 463 -12.94 -15.41 -19.68
N GLN A 464 -12.85 -14.22 -19.06
CA GLN A 464 -12.82 -12.94 -19.76
C GLN A 464 -11.41 -12.51 -20.20
N GLN A 465 -10.37 -13.33 -19.94
CA GLN A 465 -8.96 -13.05 -20.23
C GLN A 465 -8.46 -11.72 -19.65
N VAL A 466 -8.90 -11.41 -18.43
CA VAL A 466 -8.50 -10.23 -17.65
C VAL A 466 -7.68 -10.70 -16.45
N GLU A 467 -6.58 -10.02 -16.17
CA GLU A 467 -5.79 -10.29 -14.97
C GLU A 467 -6.55 -9.78 -13.74
N LEU A 468 -6.57 -10.58 -12.67
CA LEU A 468 -7.18 -10.21 -11.38
C LEU A 468 -6.10 -9.83 -10.37
N LEU A 469 -6.38 -8.80 -9.56
CA LEU A 469 -5.65 -8.48 -8.34
C LEU A 469 -6.61 -8.42 -7.18
N LEU A 470 -6.45 -9.32 -6.21
CA LEU A 470 -7.21 -9.25 -4.97
C LEU A 470 -6.48 -8.37 -3.95
N PHE A 471 -7.20 -7.38 -3.44
CA PHE A 471 -6.75 -6.53 -2.34
C PHE A 471 -7.38 -7.01 -1.03
N HIS A 472 -6.56 -7.60 -0.16
CA HIS A 472 -7.00 -8.13 1.11
C HIS A 472 -7.08 -7.05 2.20
N GLY A 473 -8.29 -6.80 2.73
CA GLY A 473 -8.53 -5.81 3.79
C GLY A 473 -8.09 -6.25 5.20
N ARG A 474 -8.28 -5.36 6.18
CA ARG A 474 -7.89 -5.59 7.59
C ARG A 474 -8.65 -6.76 8.21
N GLY A 475 -7.97 -7.45 9.13
CA GLY A 475 -8.58 -8.39 10.07
C GLY A 475 -8.73 -9.83 9.59
N GLY A 476 -8.36 -10.13 8.35
CA GLY A 476 -8.19 -11.51 7.87
C GLY A 476 -6.98 -12.20 8.51
N THR A 477 -6.90 -13.52 8.36
CA THR A 477 -5.75 -14.34 8.81
C THR A 477 -4.41 -13.84 8.24
N VAL A 478 -4.45 -13.25 7.04
CA VAL A 478 -3.31 -12.60 6.37
C VAL A 478 -2.78 -11.37 7.14
N GLY A 479 -3.68 -10.50 7.61
CA GLY A 479 -3.32 -9.17 8.13
C GLY A 479 -2.93 -9.13 9.62
N ARG A 480 -3.37 -10.11 10.42
CA ARG A 480 -3.26 -10.06 11.89
C ARG A 480 -1.89 -10.43 12.46
N GLY A 481 -0.95 -10.95 11.66
CA GLY A 481 0.43 -11.25 12.06
C GLY A 481 0.64 -12.15 13.29
N GLY A 482 -0.43 -12.71 13.88
CA GLY A 482 -0.41 -13.64 15.00
C GLY A 482 -0.61 -15.11 14.61
N GLY A 483 -0.96 -15.38 13.35
CA GLY A 483 -0.79 -16.68 12.69
C GLY A 483 0.23 -16.55 11.56
N PRO A 484 0.79 -17.65 11.01
CA PRO A 484 1.79 -17.57 9.97
C PRO A 484 1.16 -16.95 8.71
N ALA A 485 1.44 -15.66 8.43
CA ALA A 485 0.96 -14.95 7.23
C ALA A 485 1.26 -15.77 5.95
N HIS A 486 2.39 -16.49 5.98
CA HIS A 486 2.75 -17.49 4.99
C HIS A 486 1.64 -18.53 4.73
N ALA A 487 1.16 -19.22 5.76
CA ALA A 487 0.12 -20.24 5.63
C ALA A 487 -1.21 -19.63 5.14
N ALA A 488 -1.53 -18.40 5.57
CA ALA A 488 -2.74 -17.71 5.13
C ALA A 488 -2.71 -17.34 3.64
N ILE A 489 -1.52 -17.01 3.08
CA ILE A 489 -1.34 -16.76 1.65
C ILE A 489 -1.45 -18.08 0.88
N LEU A 490 -0.80 -19.15 1.35
CA LEU A 490 -0.88 -20.48 0.73
C LEU A 490 -2.28 -21.08 0.73
N SER A 491 -3.14 -20.69 1.68
CA SER A 491 -4.52 -21.18 1.78
C SER A 491 -5.53 -20.39 0.93
N GLN A 492 -5.10 -19.37 0.19
CA GLN A 492 -6.00 -18.65 -0.71
C GLN A 492 -6.45 -19.55 -1.88
N PRO A 493 -7.60 -19.27 -2.52
CA PRO A 493 -8.06 -20.08 -3.64
C PRO A 493 -7.04 -20.21 -4.78
N PRO A 494 -6.99 -21.36 -5.48
CA PRO A 494 -6.07 -21.54 -6.61
C PRO A 494 -6.23 -20.46 -7.68
N GLY A 495 -5.12 -19.85 -8.08
CA GLY A 495 -5.11 -18.77 -9.10
C GLY A 495 -5.44 -17.38 -8.56
N SER A 496 -5.78 -17.22 -7.28
CA SER A 496 -6.13 -15.92 -6.69
C SER A 496 -4.92 -15.02 -6.43
N VAL A 497 -3.74 -15.62 -6.21
CA VAL A 497 -2.47 -14.91 -6.04
C VAL A 497 -1.81 -14.64 -7.40
N ALA A 498 -1.55 -15.68 -8.21
CA ALA A 498 -1.04 -15.55 -9.58
C ALA A 498 0.14 -14.53 -9.74
N GLY A 499 1.05 -14.51 -8.78
CA GLY A 499 2.21 -13.62 -8.73
C GLY A 499 1.95 -12.23 -8.17
N ARG A 500 0.70 -11.89 -7.82
CA ARG A 500 0.28 -10.59 -7.32
C ARG A 500 -0.39 -10.71 -5.96
N PHE A 501 -0.02 -9.85 -5.04
CA PHE A 501 -0.58 -9.90 -3.70
C PHE A 501 -0.64 -8.52 -3.08
N ARG A 502 -1.84 -8.01 -2.84
CA ARG A 502 -2.03 -6.71 -2.19
C ARG A 502 -2.74 -6.91 -0.87
N THR A 503 -2.14 -6.45 0.24
CA THR A 503 -2.74 -6.62 1.57
C THR A 503 -2.60 -5.38 2.42
N THR A 504 -3.62 -5.13 3.23
CA THR A 504 -3.55 -4.09 4.26
C THR A 504 -2.71 -4.56 5.45
N GLU A 505 -1.71 -3.78 5.82
CA GLU A 505 -0.95 -3.94 7.05
C GLU A 505 -1.61 -3.11 8.16
N GLN A 506 -2.14 -3.81 9.16
CA GLN A 506 -2.83 -3.16 10.28
C GLN A 506 -1.83 -2.32 11.09
N GLY A 507 -2.17 -1.08 11.39
CA GLY A 507 -1.25 -0.16 12.07
C GLY A 507 -0.71 -0.67 13.40
N GLU A 508 -1.51 -1.43 14.16
CA GLU A 508 -1.10 -2.12 15.39
C GLU A 508 -0.04 -3.21 15.18
N MET A 509 0.04 -3.77 13.97
CA MET A 509 1.01 -4.79 13.59
C MET A 509 2.26 -4.24 12.91
N ILE A 510 2.21 -3.01 12.39
CA ILE A 510 3.32 -2.42 11.62
C ILE A 510 4.62 -2.41 12.44
N ARG A 511 4.56 -2.10 13.74
CA ARG A 511 5.75 -2.14 14.60
C ARG A 511 6.31 -3.55 14.77
N PHE A 512 5.45 -4.55 14.91
CA PHE A 512 5.86 -5.95 15.06
C PHE A 512 6.37 -6.58 13.76
N LYS A 513 5.96 -6.05 12.60
CA LYS A 513 6.39 -6.56 11.28
C LYS A 513 7.54 -5.76 10.67
N PHE A 514 7.58 -4.45 10.90
CA PHE A 514 8.47 -3.52 10.22
C PHE A 514 9.15 -2.52 11.14
N GLY A 515 9.00 -2.64 12.47
CA GLY A 515 9.57 -1.66 13.41
C GLY A 515 11.10 -1.63 13.44
N LEU A 516 11.76 -2.76 13.18
CA LEU A 516 13.21 -2.88 13.09
C LEU A 516 13.63 -3.50 11.75
N PRO A 517 14.79 -3.12 11.17
CA PRO A 517 15.25 -3.66 9.89
C PRO A 517 15.25 -5.19 9.83
N ASP A 518 15.84 -5.86 10.82
CA ASP A 518 15.94 -7.34 10.82
C ASP A 518 14.57 -8.03 10.84
N ILE A 519 13.62 -7.47 11.59
CA ILE A 519 12.23 -7.96 11.65
C ILE A 519 11.53 -7.72 10.30
N ALA A 520 11.75 -6.55 9.70
CA ALA A 520 11.22 -6.24 8.37
C ALA A 520 11.76 -7.22 7.33
N GLU A 521 13.06 -7.53 7.32
CA GLU A 521 13.65 -8.50 6.39
C GLU A 521 13.03 -9.90 6.51
N GLN A 522 12.77 -10.36 7.75
CA GLN A 522 12.07 -11.63 7.97
C GLN A 522 10.65 -11.61 7.39
N ASN A 523 9.89 -10.55 7.61
CA ASN A 523 8.53 -10.42 7.08
C ASN A 523 8.51 -10.31 5.55
N LEU A 524 9.45 -9.56 4.96
CA LEU A 524 9.61 -9.48 3.51
C LEU A 524 9.93 -10.85 2.89
N ASN A 525 10.79 -11.64 3.55
CA ASN A 525 11.05 -13.03 3.15
C ASN A 525 9.79 -13.90 3.19
N LEU A 526 8.97 -13.79 4.25
CA LEU A 526 7.73 -14.55 4.36
C LEU A 526 6.75 -14.21 3.23
N TYR A 527 6.55 -12.92 2.92
CA TYR A 527 5.69 -12.50 1.84
C TYR A 527 6.20 -12.99 0.48
N LEU A 528 7.47 -12.75 0.17
CA LEU A 528 8.04 -13.15 -1.12
C LEU A 528 7.97 -14.67 -1.33
N ALA A 529 8.32 -15.45 -0.29
CA ALA A 529 8.28 -16.90 -0.33
C ALA A 529 6.84 -17.41 -0.52
N ALA A 530 5.91 -16.93 0.29
CA ALA A 530 4.53 -17.41 0.26
C ALA A 530 3.84 -17.08 -1.07
N VAL A 531 4.07 -15.89 -1.62
CA VAL A 531 3.48 -15.48 -2.90
C VAL A 531 4.10 -16.26 -4.06
N LEU A 532 5.42 -16.47 -4.07
CA LEU A 532 6.08 -17.31 -5.06
C LEU A 532 5.53 -18.74 -5.03
N GLU A 533 5.45 -19.31 -3.83
CA GLU A 533 4.95 -20.67 -3.61
C GLU A 533 3.49 -20.80 -4.00
N ALA A 534 2.59 -19.94 -3.51
CA ALA A 534 1.16 -19.97 -3.87
C ALA A 534 0.93 -19.82 -5.38
N THR A 535 1.86 -19.16 -6.08
CA THR A 535 1.77 -18.97 -7.53
C THR A 535 2.20 -20.21 -8.32
N LEU A 536 3.27 -20.88 -7.88
CA LEU A 536 3.83 -22.02 -8.59
C LEU A 536 3.21 -23.35 -8.15
N LEU A 537 2.81 -23.45 -6.89
CA LEU A 537 2.28 -24.63 -6.21
C LEU A 537 0.95 -24.28 -5.51
N PRO A 538 -0.12 -24.02 -6.29
CA PRO A 538 -1.41 -23.67 -5.71
C PRO A 538 -1.99 -24.84 -4.88
N PRO A 539 -2.81 -24.55 -3.84
CA PRO A 539 -3.44 -25.59 -3.05
C PRO A 539 -4.44 -26.42 -3.90
N PRO A 540 -4.79 -27.65 -3.49
CA PRO A 540 -5.83 -28.42 -4.17
C PRO A 540 -7.21 -27.76 -3.97
N PRO A 541 -8.12 -27.86 -4.96
CA PRO A 541 -9.50 -27.41 -4.78
C PRO A 541 -10.21 -28.26 -3.72
N PRO A 542 -11.16 -27.69 -2.95
CA PRO A 542 -11.86 -28.41 -1.90
C PRO A 542 -12.83 -29.45 -2.49
N GLN A 543 -12.97 -30.58 -1.79
CA GLN A 543 -13.88 -31.66 -2.19
C GLN A 543 -15.34 -31.20 -2.13
N PRO A 544 -16.24 -31.72 -2.98
CA PRO A 544 -17.66 -31.35 -2.96
C PRO A 544 -18.33 -31.53 -1.58
N SER A 545 -17.99 -32.61 -0.86
CA SER A 545 -18.50 -32.88 0.48
C SER A 545 -18.07 -31.82 1.51
N TRP A 546 -16.85 -31.29 1.40
CA TRP A 546 -16.38 -30.20 2.25
C TRP A 546 -17.11 -28.90 1.96
N ARG A 547 -17.41 -28.61 0.69
CA ARG A 547 -18.20 -27.44 0.30
C ARG A 547 -19.60 -27.50 0.92
N THR A 548 -20.30 -28.62 0.78
CA THR A 548 -21.63 -28.82 1.39
C THR A 548 -21.60 -28.65 2.90
N MET A 549 -20.58 -29.19 3.58
CA MET A 549 -20.40 -28.99 5.02
C MET A 549 -20.16 -27.51 5.37
N MET A 550 -19.31 -26.82 4.62
CA MET A 550 -19.03 -25.39 4.84
C MET A 550 -20.26 -24.51 4.57
N ASP A 551 -21.08 -24.82 3.57
CA ASP A 551 -22.35 -24.13 3.31
C ASP A 551 -23.32 -24.30 4.49
N GLN A 552 -23.44 -25.51 5.04
CA GLN A 552 -24.27 -25.77 6.23
C GLN A 552 -23.74 -25.03 7.47
N MET A 553 -22.43 -25.15 7.75
CA MET A 553 -21.79 -24.47 8.89
C MET A 553 -21.90 -22.94 8.79
N ALA A 554 -21.80 -22.39 7.57
CA ALA A 554 -21.99 -20.97 7.33
C ALA A 554 -23.44 -20.56 7.64
N ALA A 555 -24.43 -21.27 7.10
CA ALA A 555 -25.85 -20.98 7.32
C ALA A 555 -26.22 -21.01 8.81
N ASP A 556 -25.83 -22.09 9.52
CA ASP A 556 -26.07 -22.23 10.95
C ASP A 556 -25.35 -21.15 11.76
N GLY A 557 -24.11 -20.82 11.37
CA GLY A 557 -23.29 -19.79 12.00
C GLY A 557 -23.88 -18.38 11.86
N VAL A 558 -24.43 -18.02 10.70
CA VAL A 558 -25.11 -16.73 10.50
C VAL A 558 -26.33 -16.63 11.40
N GLY A 559 -27.16 -17.68 11.43
CA GLY A 559 -28.36 -17.73 12.26
C GLY A 559 -28.02 -17.52 13.74
N ALA A 560 -27.06 -18.30 14.26
CA ALA A 560 -26.62 -18.18 15.65
C ALA A 560 -26.01 -16.81 15.98
N TYR A 561 -25.20 -16.25 15.09
CA TYR A 561 -24.56 -14.94 15.30
C TYR A 561 -25.59 -13.80 15.32
N ARG A 562 -26.50 -13.76 14.34
CA ARG A 562 -27.51 -12.68 14.23
C ARG A 562 -28.57 -12.76 15.33
N ALA A 563 -28.94 -13.97 15.78
CA ALA A 563 -29.81 -14.16 16.92
C ALA A 563 -29.30 -13.43 18.18
N VAL A 564 -27.98 -13.39 18.39
CA VAL A 564 -27.36 -12.69 19.52
C VAL A 564 -27.11 -11.21 19.21
N VAL A 565 -26.45 -10.90 18.10
CA VAL A 565 -25.92 -9.54 17.86
C VAL A 565 -26.96 -8.58 17.29
N ARG A 566 -27.97 -9.06 16.58
CA ARG A 566 -29.01 -8.24 15.94
C ARG A 566 -30.39 -8.39 16.57
N GLU A 567 -30.80 -9.62 16.82
CA GLU A 567 -32.18 -9.93 17.20
C GLU A 567 -32.43 -9.82 18.71
N ASN A 568 -31.41 -10.07 19.54
CA ASN A 568 -31.52 -9.90 20.98
C ASN A 568 -31.59 -8.41 21.36
N PRO A 569 -32.70 -7.91 21.91
CA PRO A 569 -32.87 -6.51 22.24
C PRO A 569 -31.93 -6.00 23.34
N GLU A 570 -31.42 -6.87 24.21
CA GLU A 570 -30.54 -6.52 25.33
C GLU A 570 -29.06 -6.45 24.94
N PHE A 571 -28.69 -6.94 23.74
CA PHE A 571 -27.29 -7.08 23.35
C PHE A 571 -26.54 -5.73 23.33
N VAL A 572 -27.15 -4.67 22.79
CA VAL A 572 -26.51 -3.36 22.69
C VAL A 572 -26.24 -2.76 24.07
N GLU A 573 -27.18 -2.94 25.01
CA GLU A 573 -27.02 -2.49 26.39
C GLU A 573 -25.89 -3.28 27.08
N TYR A 574 -25.95 -4.61 27.01
CA TYR A 574 -24.90 -5.49 27.54
C TYR A 574 -23.53 -5.12 26.98
N PHE A 575 -23.39 -4.98 25.65
CA PHE A 575 -22.13 -4.66 24.99
C PHE A 575 -21.55 -3.32 25.47
N ARG A 576 -22.38 -2.30 25.65
CA ARG A 576 -21.95 -0.97 26.15
C ARG A 576 -21.56 -0.99 27.62
N GLN A 577 -22.15 -1.86 28.43
CA GLN A 577 -21.84 -1.98 29.86
C GLN A 577 -20.65 -2.91 30.11
N ALA A 578 -20.52 -3.98 29.34
CA ALA A 578 -19.49 -5.01 29.50
C ALA A 578 -18.16 -4.66 28.81
N THR A 579 -18.15 -3.69 27.89
CA THR A 579 -16.97 -3.31 27.12
C THR A 579 -16.70 -1.81 27.19
N PRO A 580 -15.44 -1.37 27.00
CA PRO A 580 -15.09 0.05 27.02
C PRO A 580 -15.42 0.75 25.68
N GLU A 581 -16.44 0.31 24.94
CA GLU A 581 -16.76 0.86 23.60
C GLU A 581 -17.00 2.38 23.64
N GLN A 582 -17.73 2.83 24.65
CA GLN A 582 -18.04 4.26 24.80
C GLN A 582 -16.78 5.06 25.17
N GLU A 583 -15.94 4.52 26.04
CA GLU A 583 -14.69 5.12 26.46
C GLU A 583 -13.72 5.23 25.27
N LEU A 584 -13.57 4.16 24.48
CA LEU A 584 -12.71 4.16 23.28
C LEU A 584 -13.11 5.26 22.28
N GLY A 585 -14.40 5.55 22.13
CA GLY A 585 -14.87 6.66 21.29
C GLY A 585 -14.61 8.05 21.85
N ARG A 586 -14.48 8.19 23.17
CA ARG A 586 -14.18 9.44 23.87
C ARG A 586 -12.67 9.71 23.97
N LEU A 587 -11.86 8.67 24.01
CA LEU A 587 -10.41 8.79 24.09
C LEU A 587 -9.81 9.40 22.82
N GLN A 588 -8.59 9.91 22.96
CA GLN A 588 -7.85 10.59 21.90
C GLN A 588 -6.87 9.63 21.20
N LEU A 589 -7.38 8.48 20.73
CA LEU A 589 -6.56 7.38 20.22
C LEU A 589 -6.17 7.52 18.75
N GLY A 590 -7.13 7.76 17.86
CA GLY A 590 -6.92 7.90 16.41
C GLY A 590 -7.64 9.12 15.83
N SER A 591 -7.31 9.48 14.58
CA SER A 591 -7.90 10.65 13.90
C SER A 591 -9.39 10.48 13.59
N ARG A 592 -9.85 9.22 13.47
CA ARG A 592 -11.19 8.85 13.03
C ARG A 592 -12.21 8.81 14.19
N PRO A 593 -13.46 9.27 13.98
CA PRO A 593 -14.56 9.06 14.93
C PRO A 593 -14.94 7.57 15.10
N ALA A 594 -15.41 7.18 16.29
CA ALA A 594 -15.73 5.77 16.59
C ALA A 594 -17.01 5.23 15.94
N LYS A 595 -17.95 6.09 15.51
CA LYS A 595 -19.21 5.68 14.84
C LYS A 595 -19.40 6.40 13.52
N ARG A 596 -19.88 5.65 12.52
CA ARG A 596 -20.37 6.16 11.24
C ARG A 596 -21.88 6.39 11.39
N ARG A 597 -22.25 7.48 12.06
CA ARG A 597 -23.61 7.83 12.51
C ARG A 597 -24.23 6.90 13.55
#